data_AF-A0A832AQU5-F1
#
_entry.id   AF-A0A832AQU5-F1
#
_cell.length_a   1.000
_cell.length_b   1.000
_cell.length_c   1.000
_cell.angle_alpha   90.00
_cell.angle_beta   90.00
_cell.angle_gamma   90.00
#
_symmetry.space_group_name_H-M   'P 1'
#
loop_
_entity.id
_entity.type
_entity.pdbx_description
1 polymer ?
#
loop_
_entity_poly.entity_id
_entity_poly.type
_entity_poly.pdbx_seq_one_letter_code
_entity_poly.pdbx_strand_id
1 'polypeptide(L)'
;MKAFSGASASRPDRPNSQIAGDFLDLAFQLESGRALPVFSRFEGPITIAVQGRAPRVLQADLDRLLSRLRIEAGIDVRRYDPARAGGRPASITLEIIPKARLQALVPSAACFVAPNVSSWAEYKRLRNRPETDWTRLTTRTRMAIFLPGDVAPQEMRDCLHEEIAQSMGPLNDLYRLSDSVYNDDNFHTVLTGFDMLILRAYYAPELRSGMTRAEVAARLPAILARLNPGGGTGAPELTPPTPRAWIDTIEAAVGQRGSQSSRRAAASRAVALARSYGWYDTRLAFSLFALGRLNLGFDSQLALESFREAERIYRTLPGSELQAANMGVQLAAYALSGGRAQEALDQVNDHIAPVMSAENAALLATLLMIKAEALTMLGRDTEARLVRLDSLGWARYGFG
;
A
#
# COMPACT_ATOMS: atom_id res chain seq x y z
N MET A 1 13.36 1.30 -20.18
CA MET A 1 12.43 0.79 -19.16
C MET A 1 11.17 1.63 -19.26
N LYS A 2 9.97 1.04 -19.21
CA LYS A 2 8.73 1.83 -19.19
C LYS A 2 8.61 2.58 -17.85
N ALA A 3 7.82 3.65 -17.86
CA ALA A 3 7.45 4.39 -16.67
C ALA A 3 6.01 4.89 -16.86
N PHE A 4 5.27 5.00 -15.75
CA PHE A 4 3.94 5.60 -15.77
C PHE A 4 4.04 7.12 -15.96
N SER A 5 3.09 7.70 -16.69
CA SER A 5 2.98 9.14 -16.90
C SER A 5 2.32 9.89 -15.74
N GLY A 6 1.94 9.17 -14.67
CA GLY A 6 1.17 9.70 -13.54
C GLY A 6 -0.33 9.70 -13.84
N ALA A 7 -1.11 8.98 -13.03
CA ALA A 7 -2.56 9.19 -12.96
C ALA A 7 -2.87 10.28 -11.94
N SER A 8 -3.71 11.26 -12.29
CA SER A 8 -4.27 12.17 -11.29
C SER A 8 -5.14 11.36 -10.35
N ALA A 9 -4.91 11.49 -9.05
CA ALA A 9 -5.73 10.83 -8.06
C ALA A 9 -7.20 11.30 -8.16
N SER A 10 -8.13 10.36 -8.26
CA SER A 10 -9.57 10.64 -8.15
C SER A 10 -9.89 11.07 -6.74
N ARG A 11 -10.80 12.04 -6.57
CA ARG A 11 -11.27 12.39 -5.22
C ARG A 11 -12.03 11.21 -4.61
N PRO A 12 -11.86 10.92 -3.32
CA PRO A 12 -12.62 9.86 -2.65
C PRO A 12 -14.12 10.14 -2.72
N ASP A 13 -14.88 9.11 -3.11
CA ASP A 13 -16.35 9.14 -3.13
C ASP A 13 -16.91 8.46 -1.87
N ARG A 14 -16.48 8.94 -0.71
CA ARG A 14 -16.87 8.42 0.62
C ARG A 14 -17.35 9.56 1.51
N PRO A 15 -18.34 9.33 2.41
CA PRO A 15 -18.78 10.34 3.35
C PRO A 15 -17.65 10.85 4.24
N ASN A 16 -17.64 12.16 4.52
CA ASN A 16 -16.62 12.77 5.37
C ASN A 16 -16.67 12.26 6.82
N SER A 17 -17.82 11.78 7.30
CA SER A 17 -17.93 11.11 8.61
C SER A 17 -17.07 9.84 8.66
N GLN A 18 -17.11 9.00 7.62
CA GLN A 18 -16.31 7.79 7.51
C GLN A 18 -14.82 8.12 7.39
N ILE A 19 -14.46 9.05 6.49
CA ILE A 19 -13.07 9.50 6.31
C ILE A 19 -12.50 10.05 7.62
N ALA A 20 -13.30 10.78 8.40
CA ALA A 20 -12.87 11.29 9.70
C ALA A 20 -12.63 10.17 10.72
N GLY A 21 -13.46 9.12 10.72
CA GLY A 21 -13.24 7.94 11.56
C GLY A 21 -11.95 7.21 11.20
N ASP A 22 -11.75 6.96 9.90
CA ASP A 22 -10.55 6.31 9.40
C ASP A 22 -9.29 7.15 9.67
N PHE A 23 -9.35 8.48 9.51
CA PHE A 23 -8.27 9.37 9.90
C PHE A 23 -7.85 9.17 11.37
N LEU A 24 -8.81 9.06 12.28
CA LEU A 24 -8.51 8.89 13.71
C LEU A 24 -7.88 7.53 14.00
N ASP A 25 -8.36 6.47 13.37
CA ASP A 25 -7.82 5.12 13.56
C ASP A 25 -6.44 4.94 12.92
N LEU A 26 -6.19 5.64 11.82
CA LEU A 26 -4.90 5.73 11.17
C LEU A 26 -3.88 6.53 12.02
N ALA A 27 -4.31 7.65 12.60
CA ALA A 27 -3.42 8.60 13.27
C ALA A 27 -3.13 8.29 14.76
N PHE A 28 -4.01 7.55 15.44
CA PHE A 28 -3.94 7.35 16.91
C PHE A 28 -3.67 5.91 17.35
N GLN A 29 -3.27 5.05 16.43
CA GLN A 29 -2.90 3.67 16.73
C GLN A 29 -1.66 3.29 15.93
N LEU A 30 -0.90 2.31 16.41
CA LEU A 30 0.14 1.62 15.67
C LEU A 30 -0.41 0.28 15.16
N GLU A 31 0.17 -0.28 14.11
CA GLU A 31 -0.15 -1.64 13.61
C GLU A 31 -0.14 -2.71 14.71
N SER A 32 0.78 -2.56 15.68
CA SER A 32 0.85 -3.41 16.88
C SER A 32 -0.39 -3.37 17.80
N GLY A 33 -1.34 -2.47 17.53
CA GLY A 33 -2.51 -2.19 18.35
C GLY A 33 -2.29 -1.17 19.47
N ARG A 34 -1.03 -0.76 19.74
CA ARG A 34 -0.70 0.25 20.75
C ARG A 34 -1.29 1.61 20.37
N ALA A 35 -1.95 2.26 21.32
CA ALA A 35 -2.47 3.62 21.12
C ALA A 35 -1.34 4.66 21.09
N LEU A 36 -1.49 5.65 20.22
CA LEU A 36 -0.69 6.87 20.23
C LEU A 36 -1.46 7.91 21.07
N PRO A 37 -0.87 8.46 22.14
CA PRO A 37 -1.61 9.33 23.06
C PRO A 37 -1.93 10.69 22.45
N VAL A 38 -1.13 11.14 21.49
CA VAL A 38 -1.25 12.44 20.83
C VAL A 38 -0.96 12.33 19.35
N PHE A 39 -1.52 13.27 18.60
CA PHE A 39 -1.21 13.51 17.20
C PHE A 39 0.23 14.01 17.07
N SER A 40 1.00 13.45 16.12
CA SER A 40 2.37 13.90 15.84
C SER A 40 2.59 14.07 14.34
N ARG A 41 3.21 15.18 13.96
CA ARG A 41 3.60 15.48 12.57
C ARG A 41 4.86 16.33 12.52
N PHE A 42 5.35 16.62 11.32
CA PHE A 42 6.31 17.72 11.12
C PHE A 42 5.56 19.05 11.15
N GLU A 43 6.02 20.03 11.95
CA GLU A 43 5.36 21.36 12.06
C GLU A 43 5.88 22.41 11.06
N GLY A 44 6.81 22.03 10.17
CA GLY A 44 7.39 22.94 9.20
C GLY A 44 7.76 22.23 7.90
N PRO A 45 8.48 22.91 7.00
CA PRO A 45 8.90 22.35 5.72
C PRO A 45 9.64 21.03 5.89
N ILE A 46 9.29 20.05 5.07
CA ILE A 46 9.84 18.70 5.12
C ILE A 46 10.97 18.61 4.10
N THR A 47 12.13 18.19 4.57
CA THR A 47 13.30 17.96 3.73
C THR A 47 13.57 16.47 3.60
N ILE A 48 13.85 15.99 2.39
CA ILE A 48 14.20 14.59 2.14
C ILE A 48 15.62 14.51 1.56
N ALA A 49 16.50 13.79 2.26
CA ALA A 49 17.83 13.42 1.78
C ALA A 49 17.86 11.96 1.35
N VAL A 50 18.64 11.64 0.32
CA VAL A 50 18.91 10.24 -0.09
C VAL A 50 20.36 9.91 0.22
N GLN A 51 20.58 8.81 0.92
CA GLN A 51 21.90 8.29 1.29
C GLN A 51 22.12 6.90 0.71
N GLY A 52 23.37 6.56 0.42
CA GLY A 52 23.73 5.31 -0.23
C GLY A 52 23.58 5.34 -1.76
N ARG A 53 23.74 4.18 -2.38
CA ARG A 53 23.71 4.05 -3.85
C ARG A 53 22.28 3.92 -4.35
N ALA A 54 21.62 5.05 -4.54
CA ALA A 54 20.28 5.12 -5.14
C ALA A 54 20.33 4.97 -6.67
N PRO A 55 19.63 3.97 -7.26
CA PRO A 55 19.47 3.87 -8.71
C PRO A 55 18.79 5.11 -9.31
N ARG A 56 19.07 5.42 -10.60
CA ARG A 56 18.45 6.57 -11.28
C ARG A 56 16.92 6.47 -11.34
N VAL A 57 16.38 5.25 -11.46
CA VAL A 57 14.93 5.02 -11.47
C VAL A 57 14.28 5.42 -10.14
N LEU A 58 14.88 5.04 -9.02
CA LEU A 58 14.44 5.45 -7.68
C LEU A 58 14.41 6.96 -7.51
N GLN A 59 15.44 7.65 -8.03
CA GLN A 59 15.50 9.11 -7.96
C GLN A 59 14.35 9.77 -8.73
N ALA A 60 14.02 9.27 -9.92
CA ALA A 60 12.91 9.77 -10.72
C ALA A 60 11.55 9.48 -10.07
N ASP A 61 11.37 8.30 -9.49
CA ASP A 61 10.13 7.94 -8.77
C ASP A 61 9.96 8.79 -7.51
N LEU A 62 11.03 9.05 -6.76
CA LEU A 62 11.01 9.98 -5.63
C LEU A 62 10.63 11.39 -6.09
N ASP A 63 11.22 11.91 -7.18
CA ASP A 63 10.88 13.25 -7.68
C ASP A 63 9.40 13.35 -8.10
N ARG A 64 8.85 12.29 -8.71
CA ARG A 64 7.42 12.22 -9.03
C ARG A 64 6.57 12.26 -7.76
N LEU A 65 6.90 11.44 -6.76
CA LEU A 65 6.19 11.41 -5.48
C LEU A 65 6.23 12.77 -4.77
N LEU A 66 7.39 13.43 -4.69
CA LEU A 66 7.50 14.76 -4.09
C LEU A 66 6.71 15.81 -4.86
N SER A 67 6.60 15.67 -6.18
CA SER A 67 5.72 16.54 -6.98
C SER A 67 4.25 16.33 -6.63
N ARG A 68 3.81 15.06 -6.54
CA ARG A 68 2.43 14.72 -6.16
C ARG A 68 2.09 15.20 -4.75
N LEU A 69 2.94 14.97 -3.76
CA LEU A 69 2.72 15.43 -2.38
C LEU A 69 2.56 16.96 -2.29
N ARG A 70 3.30 17.72 -3.09
CA ARG A 70 3.13 19.18 -3.17
C ARG A 70 1.83 19.58 -3.86
N ILE A 71 1.48 18.96 -4.98
CA ILE A 71 0.35 19.36 -5.83
C ILE A 71 -0.99 18.86 -5.27
N GLU A 72 -1.06 17.59 -4.89
CA GLU A 72 -2.29 16.90 -4.48
C GLU A 72 -2.56 17.06 -2.98
N ALA A 73 -1.53 16.87 -2.14
CA ALA A 73 -1.67 16.95 -0.68
C ALA A 73 -1.33 18.35 -0.11
N GLY A 74 -0.71 19.24 -0.89
CA GLY A 74 -0.35 20.59 -0.44
C GLY A 74 0.76 20.63 0.61
N ILE A 75 1.60 19.58 0.68
CA ILE A 75 2.67 19.47 1.67
C ILE A 75 3.94 20.18 1.14
N ASP A 76 4.52 21.08 1.95
CA ASP A 76 5.82 21.68 1.66
C ASP A 76 6.93 20.64 1.89
N VAL A 77 7.24 19.89 0.83
CA VAL A 77 8.29 18.87 0.81
C VAL A 77 9.28 19.12 -0.33
N ARG A 78 10.58 19.00 -0.02
CA ARG A 78 11.64 19.21 -1.01
C ARG A 78 12.86 18.31 -0.81
N ARG A 79 13.60 18.12 -1.90
CA ARG A 79 14.94 17.52 -1.87
C ARG A 79 15.89 18.32 -0.99
N TYR A 80 16.81 17.61 -0.36
CA TYR A 80 17.83 18.19 0.48
C TYR A 80 19.15 17.45 0.30
N ASP A 81 20.23 18.22 0.18
CA ASP A 81 21.59 17.73 0.06
C ASP A 81 22.35 18.10 1.34
N PRO A 82 22.59 17.14 2.26
CA PRO A 82 23.31 17.39 3.50
C PRO A 82 24.71 17.98 3.28
N ALA A 83 25.39 17.66 2.18
CA ALA A 83 26.73 18.16 1.91
C ALA A 83 26.73 19.67 1.66
N ARG A 84 25.66 20.20 1.04
CA ARG A 84 25.49 21.64 0.80
C ARG A 84 25.01 22.42 2.03
N ALA A 85 24.54 21.71 3.05
CA ALA A 85 23.93 22.29 4.24
C ALA A 85 24.77 22.09 5.51
N GLY A 86 26.11 21.99 5.34
CA GLY A 86 27.05 21.87 6.46
C GLY A 86 26.87 20.59 7.28
N GLY A 87 26.38 19.51 6.65
CA GLY A 87 26.21 18.20 7.29
C GLY A 87 24.99 18.07 8.20
N ARG A 88 24.10 19.08 8.26
CA ARG A 88 22.85 18.96 9.02
C ARG A 88 21.95 17.89 8.39
N PRO A 89 21.33 16.99 9.18
CA PRO A 89 20.43 15.98 8.64
C PRO A 89 19.14 16.61 8.09
N ALA A 90 18.51 15.90 7.15
CA ALA A 90 17.18 16.24 6.67
C ALA A 90 16.10 15.84 7.69
N SER A 91 14.86 16.30 7.47
CA SER A 91 13.68 15.87 8.22
C SER A 91 13.43 14.37 8.03
N ILE A 92 13.61 13.87 6.80
CA ILE A 92 13.53 12.46 6.43
C ILE A 92 14.81 12.08 5.68
N THR A 93 15.51 11.04 6.15
CA THR A 93 16.62 10.42 5.42
C THR A 93 16.15 9.10 4.81
N LEU A 94 16.18 8.99 3.49
CA LEU A 94 16.06 7.72 2.79
C LEU A 94 17.45 7.08 2.66
N GLU A 95 17.71 6.01 3.40
CA GLU A 95 18.98 5.28 3.32
C GLU A 95 18.82 3.97 2.55
N ILE A 96 19.56 3.87 1.45
CA ILE A 96 19.57 2.69 0.58
C ILE A 96 20.58 1.69 1.11
N ILE A 97 20.11 0.51 1.49
CA ILE A 97 20.94 -0.59 2.02
C ILE A 97 20.68 -1.89 1.25
N PRO A 98 21.57 -2.90 1.30
CA PRO A 98 21.26 -4.21 0.72
C PRO A 98 20.15 -4.94 1.49
N LYS A 99 19.26 -5.66 0.79
CA LYS A 99 18.15 -6.43 1.38
C LYS A 99 18.63 -7.41 2.45
N ALA A 100 19.72 -8.13 2.17
CA ALA A 100 20.33 -9.06 3.12
C ALA A 100 20.78 -8.37 4.42
N ARG A 101 21.25 -7.12 4.35
CA ARG A 101 21.67 -6.34 5.53
C ARG A 101 20.47 -5.88 6.35
N LEU A 102 19.38 -5.49 5.68
CA LEU A 102 18.12 -5.12 6.31
C LEU A 102 17.52 -6.33 7.05
N GLN A 103 17.33 -7.44 6.33
CA GLN A 103 16.69 -8.65 6.85
C GLN A 103 17.52 -9.39 7.90
N ALA A 104 18.85 -9.23 7.92
CA ALA A 104 19.67 -9.74 9.01
C ALA A 104 19.31 -9.11 10.37
N LEU A 105 18.70 -7.92 10.37
CA LEU A 105 18.27 -7.23 11.59
C LEU A 105 16.76 -7.21 11.77
N VAL A 106 16.00 -7.01 10.70
CA VAL A 106 14.53 -6.95 10.72
C VAL A 106 13.99 -7.95 9.69
N PRO A 107 13.96 -9.27 10.00
CA PRO A 107 13.78 -10.32 9.00
C PRO A 107 12.46 -10.27 8.23
N SER A 108 11.41 -9.71 8.82
CA SER A 108 10.07 -9.63 8.22
C SER A 108 9.83 -8.35 7.42
N ALA A 109 10.72 -7.35 7.52
CA ALA A 109 10.51 -6.07 6.85
C ALA A 109 11.04 -6.10 5.40
N ALA A 110 10.25 -5.56 4.47
CA ALA A 110 10.72 -5.22 3.13
C ALA A 110 11.46 -3.87 3.16
N CYS A 111 10.84 -2.89 3.79
CA CYS A 111 11.34 -1.58 4.17
C CYS A 111 10.73 -1.22 5.54
N PHE A 112 11.23 -0.15 6.17
CA PHE A 112 10.59 0.42 7.36
C PHE A 112 11.08 1.84 7.64
N VAL A 113 10.25 2.59 8.36
CA VAL A 113 10.55 3.90 8.93
C VAL A 113 10.90 3.79 10.44
N ALA A 114 11.92 4.53 10.86
CA ALA A 114 12.30 4.67 12.27
C ALA A 114 12.37 6.14 12.71
N PRO A 115 11.83 6.49 13.88
CA PRO A 115 11.86 7.85 14.37
C PRO A 115 13.16 8.20 15.07
N ASN A 116 13.45 9.51 15.09
CA ASN A 116 14.57 10.13 15.79
C ASN A 116 15.95 9.58 15.42
N VAL A 117 16.11 9.06 14.21
CA VAL A 117 17.38 8.61 13.64
C VAL A 117 17.56 9.11 12.21
N SER A 118 18.80 9.18 11.74
CA SER A 118 19.12 9.61 10.36
C SER A 118 20.00 8.63 9.60
N SER A 119 20.38 7.50 10.21
CA SER A 119 21.18 6.48 9.52
C SER A 119 21.01 5.08 10.11
N TRP A 120 21.44 4.05 9.38
CA TRP A 120 21.41 2.65 9.78
C TRP A 120 22.34 2.40 10.96
N ALA A 121 23.48 3.09 11.00
CA ALA A 121 24.40 3.02 12.13
C ALA A 121 23.74 3.56 13.41
N GLU A 122 23.03 4.69 13.31
CA GLU A 122 22.30 5.29 14.42
C GLU A 122 21.11 4.42 14.85
N TYR A 123 20.33 3.91 13.90
CA TYR A 123 19.25 2.96 14.17
C TYR A 123 19.75 1.73 14.93
N LYS A 124 20.84 1.09 14.49
CA LYS A 124 21.39 -0.07 15.21
C LYS A 124 21.76 0.23 16.66
N ARG A 125 22.23 1.45 16.96
CA ARG A 125 22.62 1.88 18.30
C ARG A 125 21.41 2.19 19.18
N LEU A 126 20.38 2.81 18.59
CA LEU A 126 19.21 3.32 19.31
C LEU A 126 17.99 2.40 19.23
N ARG A 127 18.03 1.33 18.44
CA ARG A 127 16.94 0.36 18.37
C ARG A 127 16.64 -0.18 19.77
N ASN A 128 15.36 -0.34 20.08
CA ASN A 128 14.86 -0.74 21.41
C ASN A 128 15.16 0.29 22.52
N ARG A 129 15.49 1.53 22.17
CA ARG A 129 15.57 2.64 23.11
C ARG A 129 14.36 3.56 22.99
N PRO A 130 13.96 4.26 24.07
CA PRO A 130 12.82 5.17 24.09
C PRO A 130 12.76 6.20 22.96
N GLU A 131 13.92 6.62 22.46
CA GLU A 131 14.05 7.59 21.38
C GLU A 131 13.43 7.09 20.08
N THR A 132 13.45 5.77 19.85
CA THR A 132 12.89 5.13 18.65
C THR A 132 11.44 4.65 18.85
N ASP A 133 10.80 4.95 19.98
CA ASP A 133 9.43 4.51 20.29
C ASP A 133 8.39 5.53 19.81
N TRP A 134 7.63 5.15 18.77
CA TRP A 134 6.56 5.97 18.19
C TRP A 134 5.55 6.50 19.21
N THR A 135 5.22 5.75 20.27
CA THR A 135 4.23 6.21 21.26
C THR A 135 4.72 7.34 22.15
N ARG A 136 6.01 7.70 22.07
CA ARG A 136 6.63 8.79 22.84
C ARG A 136 6.81 10.05 22.01
N LEU A 137 6.51 10.00 20.70
CA LEU A 137 6.65 11.15 19.83
C LEU A 137 5.46 12.10 20.01
N THR A 138 5.77 13.34 20.37
CA THR A 138 4.81 14.45 20.34
C THR A 138 4.90 15.21 19.02
N THR A 139 6.13 15.48 18.56
CA THR A 139 6.42 16.17 17.30
C THR A 139 7.46 15.37 16.50
N ARG A 140 7.28 15.31 15.18
CA ARG A 140 8.24 14.66 14.27
C ARG A 140 9.29 15.68 13.85
N THR A 141 10.56 15.33 14.03
CA THR A 141 11.69 16.19 13.67
C THR A 141 12.68 15.49 12.75
N ARG A 142 12.84 14.18 12.92
CA ARG A 142 13.82 13.37 12.19
C ARG A 142 13.33 11.94 12.02
N MET A 143 13.32 11.47 10.79
CA MET A 143 12.94 10.10 10.42
C MET A 143 14.01 9.51 9.52
N ALA A 144 14.24 8.20 9.63
CA ALA A 144 14.99 7.46 8.62
C ALA A 144 14.09 6.38 8.02
N ILE A 145 14.12 6.27 6.70
CA ILE A 145 13.50 5.20 5.93
C ILE A 145 14.63 4.31 5.41
N PHE A 146 14.52 3.01 5.69
CA PHE A 146 15.49 2.02 5.23
C PHE A 146 14.89 1.20 4.10
N LEU A 147 15.51 1.30 2.92
CA LEU A 147 14.98 0.73 1.69
C LEU A 147 16.04 -0.14 1.00
N PRO A 148 15.68 -1.36 0.54
CA PRO A 148 16.60 -2.22 -0.18
C PRO A 148 16.91 -1.67 -1.58
N GLY A 149 18.19 -1.52 -1.92
CA GLY A 149 18.63 -0.99 -3.24
C GLY A 149 18.84 -2.05 -4.33
N ASP A 150 18.67 -3.32 -3.97
CA ASP A 150 18.94 -4.52 -4.77
C ASP A 150 17.66 -5.35 -5.02
N VAL A 151 16.52 -4.65 -5.17
CA VAL A 151 15.21 -5.22 -5.50
C VAL A 151 14.63 -4.61 -6.78
N ALA A 152 13.48 -5.11 -7.23
CA ALA A 152 12.81 -4.60 -8.43
C ALA A 152 12.51 -3.09 -8.31
N PRO A 153 12.57 -2.33 -9.42
CA PRO A 153 12.22 -0.90 -9.42
C PRO A 153 10.85 -0.59 -8.81
N GLN A 154 9.84 -1.41 -9.11
CA GLN A 154 8.52 -1.29 -8.49
C GLN A 154 8.58 -1.53 -6.98
N GLU A 155 9.21 -2.61 -6.48
CA GLU A 155 9.32 -2.88 -5.02
C GLU A 155 9.98 -1.70 -4.29
N MET A 156 11.00 -1.07 -4.91
CA MET A 156 11.57 0.16 -4.36
C MET A 156 10.58 1.33 -4.37
N ARG A 157 9.83 1.55 -5.45
CA ARG A 157 8.83 2.62 -5.51
C ARG A 157 7.71 2.39 -4.48
N ASP A 158 7.24 1.17 -4.34
CA ASP A 158 6.17 0.79 -3.43
C ASP A 158 6.57 1.20 -1.98
N CYS A 159 7.78 0.82 -1.56
CA CYS A 159 8.38 1.29 -0.31
C CYS A 159 8.55 2.81 -0.22
N LEU A 160 8.86 3.53 -1.31
CA LEU A 160 8.92 4.99 -1.27
C LEU A 160 7.57 5.60 -0.91
N HIS A 161 6.49 5.11 -1.52
CA HIS A 161 5.15 5.66 -1.31
C HIS A 161 4.68 5.43 0.12
N GLU A 162 4.76 4.19 0.59
CA GLU A 162 4.34 3.81 1.94
C GLU A 162 5.16 4.52 3.02
N GLU A 163 6.49 4.36 2.99
CA GLU A 163 7.34 4.80 4.09
C GLU A 163 7.47 6.32 4.18
N ILE A 164 7.43 7.02 3.04
CA ILE A 164 7.43 8.49 3.05
C ILE A 164 6.10 8.97 3.63
N ALA A 165 4.98 8.40 3.19
CA ALA A 165 3.67 8.76 3.72
C ALA A 165 3.62 8.47 5.22
N GLN A 166 3.97 7.26 5.67
CA GLN A 166 4.01 6.91 7.08
C GLN A 166 4.96 7.80 7.91
N SER A 167 6.11 8.19 7.36
CA SER A 167 7.04 9.11 8.04
C SER A 167 6.46 10.52 8.26
N MET A 168 5.57 10.99 7.38
CA MET A 168 4.79 12.22 7.54
C MET A 168 3.58 12.01 8.46
N GLY A 169 3.02 10.79 8.41
CA GLY A 169 1.84 10.27 9.12
C GLY A 169 0.78 9.80 8.11
N PRO A 170 -0.28 9.06 8.51
CA PRO A 170 -0.47 8.21 9.71
C PRO A 170 0.52 7.03 9.87
N LEU A 171 0.37 6.19 10.90
CA LEU A 171 1.31 5.09 11.27
C LEU A 171 0.63 3.72 11.48
N ASN A 172 -0.62 3.60 11.03
CA ASN A 172 -1.40 2.38 11.14
C ASN A 172 -1.90 2.01 9.76
N ASP A 173 -2.16 0.72 9.58
CA ASP A 173 -2.81 0.20 8.38
C ASP A 173 -4.13 -0.48 8.76
N LEU A 174 -5.12 -0.35 7.90
CA LEU A 174 -6.48 -0.78 8.12
C LEU A 174 -6.96 -1.64 6.95
N TYR A 175 -7.14 -2.94 7.20
CA TYR A 175 -7.64 -3.92 6.23
C TYR A 175 -8.96 -3.55 5.52
N ARG A 176 -9.71 -2.57 6.03
CA ARG A 176 -11.00 -2.11 5.46
C ARG A 176 -10.85 -1.02 4.39
N LEU A 177 -9.65 -0.47 4.21
CA LEU A 177 -9.38 0.63 3.28
C LEU A 177 -9.04 0.09 1.89
N SER A 178 -10.05 -0.30 1.13
CA SER A 178 -9.89 -0.83 -0.24
C SER A 178 -9.07 0.05 -1.18
N ASP A 179 -9.05 1.35 -0.96
CA ASP A 179 -8.53 2.38 -1.88
C ASP A 179 -7.32 3.12 -1.29
N SER A 180 -6.47 2.45 -0.52
CA SER A 180 -5.39 3.09 0.24
C SER A 180 -4.12 2.25 0.27
N VAL A 181 -2.96 2.92 0.27
CA VAL A 181 -1.69 2.31 0.64
C VAL A 181 -1.66 1.93 2.13
N TYR A 182 -2.45 2.58 2.98
CA TYR A 182 -2.60 2.23 4.40
C TYR A 182 -3.50 1.00 4.62
N ASN A 183 -3.44 0.04 3.72
CA ASN A 183 -4.14 -1.23 3.82
C ASN A 183 -3.12 -2.36 3.79
N ASP A 184 -3.17 -3.20 4.83
CA ASP A 184 -2.24 -4.31 5.08
C ASP A 184 -2.46 -5.52 4.12
N ASP A 185 -3.24 -5.33 3.05
CA ASP A 185 -3.39 -6.30 1.95
C ASP A 185 -2.25 -6.22 0.90
N ASN A 186 -1.45 -5.15 0.93
CA ASN A 186 -0.33 -4.88 0.02
C ASN A 186 -0.70 -4.83 -1.47
N PHE A 187 -1.97 -4.56 -1.82
CA PHE A 187 -2.37 -4.46 -3.22
C PHE A 187 -2.09 -3.08 -3.83
N HIS A 188 -2.45 -2.00 -3.15
CA HIS A 188 -2.17 -0.63 -3.59
C HIS A 188 -0.73 -0.27 -3.27
N THR A 189 0.02 0.15 -4.29
CA THR A 189 1.45 0.40 -4.13
C THR A 189 1.86 1.84 -4.49
N VAL A 190 0.89 2.67 -4.85
CA VAL A 190 1.05 4.11 -5.04
C VAL A 190 -0.04 4.84 -4.29
N LEU A 191 0.32 5.94 -3.64
CA LEU A 191 -0.62 6.80 -2.90
C LEU A 191 -1.82 7.18 -3.77
N THR A 192 -3.01 6.84 -3.29
CA THR A 192 -4.30 7.08 -3.93
C THR A 192 -4.83 8.48 -3.61
N GLY A 193 -6.02 8.81 -4.12
CA GLY A 193 -6.70 10.06 -3.75
C GLY A 193 -7.18 10.10 -2.31
N PHE A 194 -7.50 8.94 -1.74
CA PHE A 194 -7.80 8.82 -0.32
C PHE A 194 -6.55 9.15 0.51
N ASP A 195 -5.41 8.56 0.18
CA ASP A 195 -4.15 8.81 0.89
C ASP A 195 -3.75 10.28 0.83
N MET A 196 -3.87 10.90 -0.36
CA MET A 196 -3.58 12.33 -0.55
C MET A 196 -4.54 13.22 0.24
N LEU A 197 -5.83 12.87 0.35
CA LEU A 197 -6.78 13.60 1.17
C LEU A 197 -6.46 13.46 2.67
N ILE A 198 -6.13 12.25 3.13
CA ILE A 198 -5.71 12.00 4.52
C ILE A 198 -4.49 12.84 4.85
N LEU A 199 -3.43 12.79 4.03
CA LEU A 199 -2.23 13.59 4.20
C LEU A 199 -2.53 15.10 4.19
N ARG A 200 -3.39 15.57 3.28
CA ARG A 200 -3.80 16.99 3.23
C ARG A 200 -4.54 17.43 4.48
N ALA A 201 -5.41 16.57 5.02
CA ALA A 201 -6.10 16.83 6.29
C ALA A 201 -5.10 16.80 7.47
N TYR A 202 -4.13 15.88 7.44
CA TYR A 202 -3.07 15.74 8.45
C TYR A 202 -2.23 17.02 8.58
N TYR A 203 -2.02 17.71 7.46
CA TYR A 203 -1.30 18.98 7.38
C TYR A 203 -2.19 20.23 7.38
N ALA A 204 -3.49 20.08 7.70
CA ALA A 204 -4.37 21.23 7.87
C ALA A 204 -3.86 22.14 9.02
N PRO A 205 -3.95 23.48 8.87
CA PRO A 205 -3.41 24.43 9.86
C PRO A 205 -4.13 24.37 11.22
N GLU A 206 -5.35 23.82 11.24
CA GLU A 206 -6.16 23.64 12.45
C GLU A 206 -5.65 22.48 13.33
N LEU A 207 -4.90 21.53 12.77
CA LEU A 207 -4.29 20.42 13.51
C LEU A 207 -2.84 20.75 13.88
N ARG A 208 -2.38 20.34 15.07
CA ARG A 208 -0.99 20.51 15.53
C ARG A 208 -0.55 19.33 16.38
N SER A 209 0.76 19.07 16.36
CA SER A 209 1.42 18.11 17.22
C SER A 209 1.06 18.32 18.70
N GLY A 210 0.83 17.22 19.43
CA GLY A 210 0.40 17.23 20.82
C GLY A 210 -1.12 17.23 21.05
N MET A 211 -1.94 17.43 20.01
CA MET A 211 -3.40 17.32 20.15
C MET A 211 -3.84 15.89 20.47
N THR A 212 -4.79 15.74 21.37
CA THR A 212 -5.44 14.47 21.70
C THR A 212 -6.37 14.00 20.57
N ARG A 213 -6.75 12.71 20.61
CA ARG A 213 -7.72 12.13 19.66
C ARG A 213 -9.03 12.91 19.62
N ALA A 214 -9.54 13.33 20.78
CA ALA A 214 -10.79 14.09 20.88
C ALA A 214 -10.67 15.50 20.28
N GLU A 215 -9.55 16.19 20.50
CA GLU A 215 -9.29 17.50 19.91
C GLU A 215 -9.21 17.46 18.39
N VAL A 216 -8.55 16.44 17.84
CA VAL A 216 -8.49 16.22 16.39
C VAL A 216 -9.88 15.88 15.85
N ALA A 217 -10.59 14.94 16.49
CA ALA A 217 -11.95 14.55 16.10
C ALA A 217 -12.92 15.72 16.00
N ALA A 218 -12.83 16.70 16.92
CA ALA A 218 -13.66 17.90 16.92
C ALA A 218 -13.38 18.85 15.74
N ARG A 219 -12.19 18.80 15.14
CA ARG A 219 -11.76 19.70 14.04
C ARG A 219 -11.97 19.09 12.66
N LEU A 220 -11.94 17.76 12.56
CA LEU A 220 -12.05 17.03 11.29
C LEU A 220 -13.30 17.38 10.45
N PRO A 221 -14.52 17.56 11.02
CA PRO A 221 -15.70 17.86 10.21
C PRO A 221 -15.56 19.11 9.34
N ALA A 222 -15.04 20.21 9.92
CA ALA A 222 -14.84 21.46 9.20
C ALA A 222 -13.69 21.36 8.18
N ILE A 223 -12.61 20.67 8.53
CA ILE A 223 -11.47 20.43 7.64
C ILE A 223 -11.92 19.64 6.41
N LEU A 224 -12.63 18.52 6.60
CA LEU A 224 -13.05 17.65 5.52
C LEU A 224 -14.15 18.26 4.67
N ALA A 225 -15.09 19.02 5.24
CA ALA A 225 -16.07 19.78 4.45
C ALA A 225 -15.39 20.75 3.46
N ARG A 226 -14.26 21.35 3.85
CA ARG A 226 -13.45 22.22 3.00
C ARG A 226 -12.62 21.44 1.96
N LEU A 227 -12.05 20.31 2.34
CA LEU A 227 -11.14 19.54 1.49
C LEU A 227 -11.85 18.57 0.53
N ASN A 228 -13.00 18.04 0.93
CA ASN A 228 -13.84 17.12 0.17
C ASN A 228 -15.33 17.53 0.26
N PRO A 229 -15.76 18.59 -0.45
CA PRO A 229 -17.12 19.11 -0.35
C PRO A 229 -18.22 18.10 -0.73
N GLY A 230 -17.92 17.15 -1.62
CA GLY A 230 -18.86 16.10 -2.04
C GLY A 230 -19.19 15.08 -0.94
N GLY A 231 -18.30 14.91 0.05
CA GLY A 231 -18.50 13.99 1.17
C GLY A 231 -19.43 14.50 2.27
N GLY A 232 -19.99 15.71 2.12
CA GLY A 232 -20.92 16.30 3.09
C GLY A 232 -20.27 16.76 4.40
N THR A 233 -21.08 16.93 5.43
CA THR A 233 -20.63 17.29 6.79
C THR A 233 -21.11 16.24 7.78
N GLY A 234 -20.34 15.99 8.84
CA GLY A 234 -20.72 15.00 9.84
C GLY A 234 -19.63 14.80 10.89
N ALA A 235 -20.04 14.31 12.07
CA ALA A 235 -19.11 13.85 13.09
C ALA A 235 -18.39 12.58 12.63
N PRO A 236 -17.19 12.28 13.15
CA PRO A 236 -16.48 11.05 12.82
C PRO A 236 -17.32 9.81 13.13
N GLU A 237 -17.50 8.96 12.13
CA GLU A 237 -18.15 7.66 12.25
C GLU A 237 -17.09 6.61 12.58
N LEU A 238 -17.16 6.05 13.78
CA LEU A 238 -16.16 5.09 14.23
C LEU A 238 -16.54 3.69 13.79
N THR A 239 -15.67 3.06 13.02
CA THR A 239 -15.79 1.64 12.67
C THR A 239 -15.11 0.79 13.74
N PRO A 240 -15.75 -0.28 14.25
CA PRO A 240 -15.09 -1.19 15.17
C PRO A 240 -13.76 -1.71 14.60
N PRO A 241 -12.68 -1.80 15.41
CA PRO A 241 -11.40 -2.29 14.94
C PRO A 241 -11.53 -3.73 14.44
N THR A 242 -10.74 -4.09 13.44
CA THR A 242 -10.64 -5.47 12.98
C THR A 242 -10.12 -6.34 14.13
N PRO A 243 -10.83 -7.39 14.58
CA PRO A 243 -10.42 -8.20 15.71
C PRO A 243 -9.07 -8.90 15.50
N ARG A 244 -8.21 -8.90 16.53
CA ARG A 244 -6.90 -9.59 16.49
C ARG A 244 -7.01 -11.06 16.11
N ALA A 245 -8.06 -11.75 16.54
CA ALA A 245 -8.30 -13.14 16.17
C ALA A 245 -8.33 -13.35 14.64
N TRP A 246 -8.92 -12.43 13.89
CA TRP A 246 -8.89 -12.49 12.42
C TRP A 246 -7.53 -12.06 11.88
N ILE A 247 -6.94 -10.97 12.39
CA ILE A 247 -5.62 -10.45 11.96
C ILE A 247 -4.54 -11.53 12.11
N ASP A 248 -4.38 -12.11 13.29
CA ASP A 248 -3.38 -13.15 13.57
C ASP A 248 -3.57 -14.37 12.64
N THR A 249 -4.82 -14.67 12.28
CA THR A 249 -5.16 -15.79 11.41
C THR A 249 -4.82 -15.50 9.95
N ILE A 250 -5.12 -14.29 9.45
CA ILE A 250 -4.79 -13.92 8.08
C ILE A 250 -3.28 -13.73 7.90
N GLU A 251 -2.59 -13.13 8.87
CA GLU A 251 -1.12 -13.00 8.89
C GLU A 251 -0.45 -14.39 8.85
N ALA A 252 -0.98 -15.35 9.62
CA ALA A 252 -0.48 -16.74 9.58
C ALA A 252 -0.74 -17.43 8.23
N ALA A 253 -1.77 -17.04 7.49
CA ALA A 253 -2.05 -17.58 6.16
C ALA A 253 -1.07 -16.99 5.11
N VAL A 254 -0.92 -15.67 5.08
CA VAL A 254 -0.12 -14.98 4.05
C VAL A 254 1.37 -15.00 4.34
N GLY A 255 1.76 -15.08 5.60
CA GLY A 255 3.15 -15.08 6.05
C GLY A 255 3.98 -16.27 5.55
N GLN A 256 5.29 -16.16 5.71
CA GLN A 256 6.26 -17.17 5.23
C GLN A 256 6.57 -18.27 6.26
N ARG A 257 6.01 -18.18 7.47
CA ARG A 257 6.28 -19.12 8.57
C ARG A 257 5.24 -20.26 8.58
N GLY A 258 5.69 -21.44 9.02
CA GLY A 258 4.83 -22.62 9.19
C GLY A 258 4.70 -23.49 7.93
N SER A 259 4.08 -24.66 8.10
CA SER A 259 3.87 -25.60 6.98
C SER A 259 2.73 -25.14 6.07
N GLN A 260 2.78 -25.54 4.79
CA GLN A 260 1.70 -25.24 3.83
C GLN A 260 0.32 -25.71 4.33
N SER A 261 0.26 -26.84 5.05
CA SER A 261 -0.99 -27.32 5.66
C SER A 261 -1.50 -26.40 6.76
N SER A 262 -0.62 -25.91 7.63
CA SER A 262 -0.98 -24.95 8.69
C SER A 262 -1.48 -23.63 8.11
N ARG A 263 -0.81 -23.14 7.05
CA ARG A 263 -1.20 -21.91 6.34
C ARG A 263 -2.56 -22.04 5.66
N ARG A 264 -2.83 -23.16 4.98
CA ARG A 264 -4.17 -23.45 4.43
C ARG A 264 -5.25 -23.46 5.51
N ALA A 265 -4.98 -24.15 6.64
CA ALA A 265 -5.92 -24.18 7.75
C ALA A 265 -6.15 -22.78 8.36
N ALA A 266 -5.12 -21.93 8.41
CA ALA A 266 -5.25 -20.54 8.81
C ALA A 266 -6.14 -19.76 7.82
N ALA A 267 -5.92 -19.88 6.51
CA ALA A 267 -6.75 -19.22 5.51
C ALA A 267 -8.23 -19.63 5.60
N SER A 268 -8.52 -20.94 5.77
CA SER A 268 -9.90 -21.42 5.97
C SER A 268 -10.53 -20.82 7.23
N ARG A 269 -9.76 -20.71 8.34
CA ARG A 269 -10.22 -20.06 9.56
C ARG A 269 -10.44 -18.56 9.38
N ALA A 270 -9.61 -17.86 8.60
CA ALA A 270 -9.79 -16.42 8.32
C ALA A 270 -11.13 -16.17 7.62
N VAL A 271 -11.47 -16.99 6.61
CA VAL A 271 -12.77 -16.92 5.91
C VAL A 271 -13.92 -17.20 6.87
N ALA A 272 -13.81 -18.24 7.70
CA ALA A 272 -14.84 -18.59 8.68
C ALA A 272 -15.07 -17.45 9.70
N LEU A 273 -13.99 -16.86 10.21
CA LEU A 273 -14.06 -15.71 11.12
C LEU A 273 -14.71 -14.50 10.44
N ALA A 274 -14.26 -14.13 9.24
CA ALA A 274 -14.84 -13.01 8.50
C ALA A 274 -16.35 -13.17 8.29
N ARG A 275 -16.80 -14.38 7.91
CA ARG A 275 -18.23 -14.71 7.79
C ARG A 275 -18.96 -14.65 9.12
N SER A 276 -18.34 -15.11 10.22
CA SER A 276 -18.95 -15.06 11.56
C SER A 276 -19.14 -13.64 12.08
N TYR A 277 -18.29 -12.69 11.64
CA TYR A 277 -18.46 -11.26 11.92
C TYR A 277 -19.45 -10.58 10.97
N GLY A 278 -20.05 -11.31 10.02
CA GLY A 278 -21.00 -10.77 9.05
C GLY A 278 -20.35 -9.85 8.01
N TRP A 279 -19.03 -9.95 7.79
CA TRP A 279 -18.35 -9.10 6.82
C TRP A 279 -18.61 -9.56 5.38
N TYR A 280 -18.81 -8.58 4.51
CA TYR A 280 -18.92 -8.74 3.07
C TYR A 280 -18.06 -7.70 2.34
N ASP A 281 -16.89 -7.39 2.92
CA ASP A 281 -15.96 -6.36 2.47
C ASP A 281 -14.57 -6.94 2.15
N THR A 282 -13.58 -6.04 2.03
CA THR A 282 -12.17 -6.37 1.74
C THR A 282 -11.60 -7.43 2.67
N ARG A 283 -12.03 -7.52 3.93
CA ARG A 283 -11.51 -8.52 4.89
C ARG A 283 -11.93 -9.94 4.50
N LEU A 284 -13.19 -10.13 4.10
CA LEU A 284 -13.63 -11.43 3.58
C LEU A 284 -12.95 -11.73 2.24
N ALA A 285 -12.92 -10.75 1.33
CA ALA A 285 -12.34 -10.93 0.01
C ALA A 285 -10.84 -11.27 0.06
N PHE A 286 -10.08 -10.63 0.95
CA PHE A 286 -8.66 -10.92 1.18
C PHE A 286 -8.45 -12.29 1.81
N SER A 287 -9.32 -12.69 2.74
CA SER A 287 -9.31 -14.06 3.30
C SER A 287 -9.50 -15.13 2.21
N LEU A 288 -10.46 -14.89 1.31
CA LEU A 288 -10.74 -15.78 0.17
C LEU A 288 -9.58 -15.79 -0.84
N PHE A 289 -8.95 -14.65 -1.10
CA PHE A 289 -7.74 -14.58 -1.93
C PHE A 289 -6.61 -15.44 -1.35
N ALA A 290 -6.32 -15.30 -0.06
CA ALA A 290 -5.30 -16.10 0.62
C ALA A 290 -5.63 -17.59 0.56
N LEU A 291 -6.90 -17.95 0.80
CA LEU A 291 -7.39 -19.33 0.71
C LEU A 291 -7.20 -19.89 -0.70
N GLY A 292 -7.58 -19.12 -1.73
CA GLY A 292 -7.45 -19.53 -3.11
C GLY A 292 -6.00 -19.77 -3.51
N ARG A 293 -5.11 -18.83 -3.17
CA ARG A 293 -3.67 -18.94 -3.47
C ARG A 293 -3.03 -20.18 -2.85
N LEU A 294 -3.38 -20.52 -1.62
CA LEU A 294 -2.80 -21.66 -0.90
C LEU A 294 -3.35 -23.01 -1.37
N ASN A 295 -4.46 -23.02 -2.12
CA ASN A 295 -5.10 -24.22 -2.65
C ASN A 295 -4.89 -24.43 -4.16
N LEU A 296 -4.29 -23.50 -4.90
CA LEU A 296 -4.05 -23.61 -6.36
C LEU A 296 -3.53 -24.98 -6.83
N GLY A 297 -2.56 -25.56 -6.12
CA GLY A 297 -1.97 -26.87 -6.43
C GLY A 297 -2.47 -28.04 -5.59
N PHE A 298 -3.45 -27.82 -4.71
CA PHE A 298 -3.98 -28.83 -3.78
C PHE A 298 -5.46 -29.14 -4.04
N ASP A 299 -6.28 -28.09 -4.13
CA ASP A 299 -7.70 -28.14 -4.43
C ASP A 299 -8.04 -26.98 -5.38
N SER A 300 -7.95 -27.25 -6.68
CA SER A 300 -8.14 -26.24 -7.72
C SER A 300 -9.58 -25.74 -7.82
N GLN A 301 -10.55 -26.57 -7.44
CA GLN A 301 -11.96 -26.17 -7.42
C GLN A 301 -12.20 -25.16 -6.29
N LEU A 302 -11.77 -25.48 -5.06
CA LEU A 302 -11.84 -24.54 -3.94
C LEU A 302 -11.11 -23.24 -4.25
N ALA A 303 -9.94 -23.33 -4.90
CA ALA A 303 -9.18 -22.15 -5.28
C ALA A 303 -9.97 -21.24 -6.24
N LEU A 304 -10.54 -21.83 -7.29
CA LEU A 304 -11.32 -21.10 -8.29
C LEU A 304 -12.58 -20.46 -7.68
N GLU A 305 -13.31 -21.20 -6.86
CA GLU A 305 -14.50 -20.69 -6.15
C GLU A 305 -14.14 -19.52 -5.24
N SER A 306 -13.03 -19.63 -4.51
CA SER A 306 -12.54 -18.56 -3.63
C SER A 306 -12.18 -17.29 -4.41
N PHE A 307 -11.47 -17.40 -5.54
CA PHE A 307 -11.14 -16.23 -6.37
C PHE A 307 -12.38 -15.59 -7.00
N ARG A 308 -13.35 -16.37 -7.46
CA ARG A 308 -14.61 -15.84 -8.01
C ARG A 308 -15.43 -15.11 -6.95
N GLU A 309 -15.50 -15.66 -5.73
CA GLU A 309 -16.19 -14.99 -4.63
C GLU A 309 -15.48 -13.71 -4.22
N ALA A 310 -14.15 -13.74 -4.09
CA ALA A 310 -13.34 -12.56 -3.77
C ALA A 310 -13.51 -11.46 -4.84
N GLU A 311 -13.42 -11.81 -6.13
CA GLU A 311 -13.59 -10.85 -7.22
C GLU A 311 -14.97 -10.21 -7.20
N ARG A 312 -16.02 -11.01 -6.99
CA ARG A 312 -17.39 -10.48 -6.87
C ARG A 312 -17.53 -9.51 -5.70
N ILE A 313 -16.91 -9.77 -4.56
CA ILE A 313 -16.93 -8.83 -3.43
C ILE A 313 -16.19 -7.54 -3.82
N TYR A 314 -14.95 -7.63 -4.32
CA TYR A 314 -14.20 -6.44 -4.73
C TYR A 314 -14.94 -5.62 -5.79
N ARG A 315 -15.55 -6.24 -6.80
CA ARG A 315 -16.34 -5.50 -7.81
C ARG A 315 -17.51 -4.69 -7.23
N THR A 316 -17.94 -4.93 -5.99
CA THR A 316 -18.98 -4.14 -5.30
C THR A 316 -18.42 -3.02 -4.42
N LEU A 317 -17.11 -3.02 -4.15
CA LEU A 317 -16.47 -2.06 -3.24
C LEU A 317 -15.76 -0.95 -4.02
N PRO A 318 -16.04 0.33 -3.71
CA PRO A 318 -15.36 1.46 -4.35
C PRO A 318 -13.84 1.39 -4.21
N GLY A 319 -13.13 1.67 -5.31
CA GLY A 319 -11.67 1.78 -5.32
C GLY A 319 -10.91 0.47 -5.13
N SER A 320 -11.58 -0.68 -5.30
CA SER A 320 -10.97 -2.00 -5.16
C SER A 320 -10.72 -2.74 -6.50
N GLU A 321 -10.70 -1.99 -7.61
CA GLU A 321 -10.54 -2.53 -8.96
C GLU A 321 -9.18 -3.24 -9.12
N LEU A 322 -8.15 -2.77 -8.41
CA LEU A 322 -6.83 -3.41 -8.39
C LEU A 322 -6.86 -4.78 -7.69
N GLN A 323 -7.60 -4.90 -6.60
CA GLN A 323 -7.82 -6.17 -5.92
C GLN A 323 -8.62 -7.14 -6.79
N ALA A 324 -9.67 -6.65 -7.46
CA ALA A 324 -10.41 -7.44 -8.44
C ALA A 324 -9.49 -7.93 -9.57
N ALA A 325 -8.59 -7.09 -10.08
CA ALA A 325 -7.61 -7.47 -11.11
C ALA A 325 -6.63 -8.56 -10.65
N ASN A 326 -6.21 -8.54 -9.38
CA ASN A 326 -5.41 -9.62 -8.81
C ASN A 326 -6.14 -10.97 -8.82
N MET A 327 -7.46 -10.97 -8.60
CA MET A 327 -8.28 -12.19 -8.75
C MET A 327 -8.38 -12.56 -10.22
N GLY A 328 -8.59 -11.57 -11.08
CA GLY A 328 -8.72 -11.75 -12.52
C GLY A 328 -7.51 -12.41 -13.17
N VAL A 329 -6.29 -12.16 -12.69
CA VAL A 329 -5.09 -12.90 -13.13
C VAL A 329 -5.24 -14.40 -12.90
N GLN A 330 -5.69 -14.81 -11.71
CA GLN A 330 -5.84 -16.23 -11.37
C GLN A 330 -6.94 -16.88 -12.20
N LEU A 331 -8.05 -16.19 -12.39
CA LEU A 331 -9.18 -16.64 -13.20
C LEU A 331 -8.80 -16.76 -14.69
N ALA A 332 -8.09 -15.78 -15.23
CA ALA A 332 -7.62 -15.79 -16.61
C ALA A 332 -6.59 -16.91 -16.85
N ALA A 333 -5.64 -17.10 -15.91
CA ALA A 333 -4.67 -18.20 -15.99
C ALA A 333 -5.37 -19.58 -15.96
N TYR A 334 -6.41 -19.73 -15.14
CA TYR A 334 -7.23 -20.95 -15.11
C TYR A 334 -8.04 -21.16 -16.40
N ALA A 335 -8.62 -20.10 -16.97
CA ALA A 335 -9.32 -20.18 -18.25
C ALA A 335 -8.36 -20.60 -19.38
N LEU A 336 -7.18 -20.01 -19.40
CA LEU A 336 -6.13 -20.30 -20.38
C LEU A 336 -5.66 -21.76 -20.30
N SER A 337 -5.37 -22.27 -19.09
CA SER A 337 -4.96 -23.67 -18.90
C SER A 337 -6.04 -24.67 -19.30
N GLY A 338 -7.31 -24.27 -19.24
CA GLY A 338 -8.46 -25.05 -19.69
C GLY A 338 -8.81 -24.90 -21.16
N GLY A 339 -7.96 -24.27 -22.00
CA GLY A 339 -8.23 -24.09 -23.42
C GLY A 339 -9.20 -22.96 -23.77
N ARG A 340 -9.70 -22.22 -22.78
CA ARG A 340 -10.73 -21.17 -22.95
C ARG A 340 -10.05 -19.82 -23.19
N ALA A 341 -9.36 -19.72 -24.32
CA ALA A 341 -8.54 -18.55 -24.65
C ALA A 341 -9.35 -17.25 -24.77
N GLN A 342 -10.57 -17.29 -25.33
CA GLN A 342 -11.42 -16.11 -25.41
C GLN A 342 -11.85 -15.60 -24.03
N GLU A 343 -12.25 -16.49 -23.12
CA GLU A 343 -12.59 -16.15 -21.74
C GLU A 343 -11.39 -15.51 -21.01
N ALA A 344 -10.19 -16.08 -21.17
CA ALA A 344 -8.97 -15.52 -20.60
C ALA A 344 -8.66 -14.12 -21.16
N LEU A 345 -8.85 -13.93 -22.47
CA LEU A 345 -8.63 -12.64 -23.13
C LEU A 345 -9.59 -11.56 -22.62
N ASP A 346 -10.87 -11.90 -22.49
CA ASP A 346 -11.90 -10.97 -22.00
C ASP A 346 -11.63 -10.60 -20.54
N GLN A 347 -11.35 -11.59 -19.69
CA GLN A 347 -10.99 -11.38 -18.29
C GLN A 347 -9.77 -10.46 -18.14
N VAL A 348 -8.74 -10.63 -18.97
CA VAL A 348 -7.57 -9.75 -18.93
C VAL A 348 -7.93 -8.33 -19.37
N ASN A 349 -8.68 -8.17 -20.46
CA ASN A 349 -8.99 -6.85 -21.01
C ASN A 349 -9.77 -5.98 -20.03
N ASP A 350 -10.69 -6.58 -19.27
CA ASP A 350 -11.46 -5.89 -18.21
C ASP A 350 -10.55 -5.23 -17.16
N HIS A 351 -9.37 -5.81 -16.90
CA HIS A 351 -8.49 -5.41 -15.80
C HIS A 351 -7.29 -4.55 -16.23
N ILE A 352 -6.98 -4.44 -17.53
CA ILE A 352 -5.81 -3.66 -17.99
C ILE A 352 -5.91 -2.20 -17.57
N ALA A 353 -7.05 -1.54 -17.82
CA ALA A 353 -7.20 -0.11 -17.54
C ALA A 353 -7.11 0.22 -16.03
N PRO A 354 -7.82 -0.50 -15.13
CA PRO A 354 -7.64 -0.33 -13.69
C PRO A 354 -6.19 -0.52 -13.23
N VAL A 355 -5.49 -1.55 -13.70
CA VAL A 355 -4.11 -1.83 -13.30
C VAL A 355 -3.13 -0.78 -13.83
N MET A 356 -3.36 -0.26 -15.03
CA MET A 356 -2.60 0.88 -15.56
C MET A 356 -2.80 2.13 -14.71
N SER A 357 -4.04 2.41 -14.29
CA SER A 357 -4.36 3.56 -13.44
C SER A 357 -3.76 3.46 -12.04
N ALA A 358 -3.69 2.24 -11.50
CA ALA A 358 -3.05 1.96 -10.22
C ALA A 358 -1.51 1.87 -10.31
N GLU A 359 -0.94 2.08 -11.49
CA GLU A 359 0.49 2.05 -11.76
C GLU A 359 1.20 0.75 -11.31
N ASN A 360 0.53 -0.40 -11.34
CA ASN A 360 1.12 -1.68 -10.92
C ASN A 360 1.71 -2.43 -12.13
N ALA A 361 3.01 -2.23 -12.39
CA ALA A 361 3.68 -2.77 -13.57
C ALA A 361 3.88 -4.29 -13.53
N ALA A 362 4.13 -4.88 -12.36
CA ALA A 362 4.24 -6.32 -12.19
C ALA A 362 2.93 -7.00 -12.58
N LEU A 363 1.80 -6.52 -12.03
CA LEU A 363 0.48 -7.03 -12.35
C LEU A 363 0.12 -6.80 -13.83
N LEU A 364 0.43 -5.62 -14.37
CA LEU A 364 0.20 -5.29 -15.78
C LEU A 364 1.00 -6.21 -16.70
N ALA A 365 2.27 -6.46 -16.40
CA ALA A 365 3.12 -7.36 -17.15
C ALA A 365 2.53 -8.78 -17.16
N THR A 366 2.08 -9.29 -16.01
CA THR A 366 1.43 -10.59 -15.89
C THR A 366 0.15 -10.67 -16.74
N LEU A 367 -0.74 -9.68 -16.64
CA LEU A 367 -1.95 -9.61 -17.46
C LEU A 367 -1.60 -9.63 -18.96
N LEU A 368 -0.64 -8.80 -19.39
CA LEU A 368 -0.21 -8.77 -20.78
C LEU A 368 0.44 -10.09 -21.24
N MET A 369 1.15 -10.82 -20.39
CA MET A 369 1.66 -12.16 -20.73
C MET A 369 0.52 -13.15 -20.98
N ILE A 370 -0.50 -13.16 -20.09
CA ILE A 370 -1.69 -14.01 -20.27
C ILE A 370 -2.44 -13.62 -21.55
N LYS A 371 -2.61 -12.33 -21.82
CA LYS A 371 -3.22 -11.83 -23.08
C LYS A 371 -2.45 -12.29 -24.31
N ALA A 372 -1.13 -12.21 -24.30
CA ALA A 372 -0.32 -12.66 -25.43
C ALA A 372 -0.50 -14.16 -25.69
N GLU A 373 -0.60 -14.97 -24.62
CA GLU A 373 -0.82 -16.41 -24.76
C GLU A 373 -2.23 -16.74 -25.27
N ALA A 374 -3.25 -16.07 -24.72
CA ALA A 374 -4.62 -16.19 -25.21
C ALA A 374 -4.75 -15.82 -26.70
N LEU A 375 -4.09 -14.75 -27.14
CA LEU A 375 -4.05 -14.34 -28.54
C LEU A 375 -3.37 -15.39 -29.44
N THR A 376 -2.27 -15.99 -28.99
CA THR A 376 -1.62 -17.10 -29.73
C THR A 376 -2.55 -18.29 -29.88
N MET A 377 -3.26 -18.70 -28.81
CA MET A 377 -4.23 -19.80 -28.88
C MET A 377 -5.41 -19.51 -29.81
N LEU A 378 -5.76 -18.24 -30.01
CA LEU A 378 -6.79 -17.79 -30.94
C LEU A 378 -6.28 -17.59 -32.39
N GLY A 379 -5.01 -17.89 -32.67
CA GLY A 379 -4.39 -17.70 -34.00
C GLY A 379 -4.08 -16.24 -34.35
N ARG A 380 -4.02 -15.33 -33.37
CA ARG A 380 -3.77 -13.89 -33.53
C ARG A 380 -2.29 -13.55 -33.28
N ASP A 381 -1.38 -14.23 -33.97
CA ASP A 381 0.06 -14.23 -33.66
C ASP A 381 0.74 -12.86 -33.76
N THR A 382 0.33 -12.02 -34.72
CA THR A 382 0.90 -10.67 -34.86
C THR A 382 0.57 -9.80 -33.66
N GLU A 383 -0.67 -9.85 -33.17
CA GLU A 383 -1.09 -9.13 -31.98
C GLU A 383 -0.42 -9.69 -30.72
N ALA A 384 -0.33 -11.03 -30.61
CA ALA A 384 0.36 -11.70 -29.52
C ALA A 384 1.82 -11.25 -29.38
N ARG A 385 2.55 -11.13 -30.51
CA ARG A 385 3.94 -10.65 -30.51
C ARG A 385 4.05 -9.20 -30.01
N LEU A 386 3.17 -8.32 -30.45
CA LEU A 386 3.16 -6.91 -30.01
C LEU A 386 2.88 -6.80 -28.51
N VAL A 387 1.87 -7.51 -28.01
CA VAL A 387 1.53 -7.53 -26.57
C VAL A 387 2.67 -8.10 -25.74
N ARG A 388 3.34 -9.16 -26.22
CA ARG A 388 4.48 -9.77 -25.53
C ARG A 388 5.67 -8.81 -25.43
N LEU A 389 5.98 -8.07 -26.49
CA LEU A 389 6.99 -7.01 -26.45
C LEU A 389 6.63 -5.90 -25.45
N ASP A 390 5.35 -5.53 -25.40
CA ASP A 390 4.85 -4.51 -24.46
C ASP A 390 5.00 -4.95 -23.00
N SER A 391 4.62 -6.20 -22.71
CA SER A 391 4.75 -6.84 -21.40
C SER A 391 6.18 -6.82 -20.89
N LEU A 392 7.17 -7.14 -21.74
CA LEU A 392 8.59 -7.11 -21.36
C LEU A 392 9.07 -5.73 -20.91
N GLY A 393 8.49 -4.67 -21.49
CA GLY A 393 8.78 -3.29 -21.10
C GLY A 393 8.34 -2.98 -19.66
N TRP A 394 7.19 -3.51 -19.26
CA TRP A 394 6.64 -3.41 -17.90
C TRP A 394 7.32 -4.38 -16.93
N ALA A 395 7.61 -5.61 -17.36
CA ALA A 395 8.28 -6.64 -16.56
C ALA A 395 9.63 -6.18 -16.03
N ARG A 396 10.42 -5.45 -16.83
CA ARG A 396 11.71 -4.85 -16.38
C ARG A 396 11.55 -3.85 -15.24
N TYR A 397 10.39 -3.19 -15.13
CA TYR A 397 10.12 -2.29 -14.02
C TYR A 397 9.50 -3.05 -12.84
N GLY A 398 8.54 -3.94 -13.10
CA GLY A 398 7.81 -4.69 -12.08
C GLY A 398 8.61 -5.79 -11.38
N PHE A 399 9.46 -6.52 -12.12
CA PHE A 399 10.19 -7.68 -11.63
C PHE A 399 11.71 -7.49 -11.58
N GLY A 400 12.25 -6.47 -12.24
CA GLY A 400 13.69 -6.19 -12.35
C GLY A 400 14.31 -6.63 -13.66
#